data_AF-S2RY26-F1
#
_entry.id   AF-S2RY26-F1
#
_cell.length_a   1.000
_cell.length_b   1.000
_cell.length_c   1.000
_cell.angle_alpha   90.00
_cell.angle_beta   90.00
_cell.angle_gamma   90.00
#
_symmetry.space_group_name_H-M   'P 1'
#
loop_
_entity.id
_entity.type
_entity.pdbx_description
1 polymer ?
#
loop_
_entity_poly.entity_id
_entity_poly.type
_entity_poly.pdbx_seq_one_letter_code
_entity_poly.pdbx_strand_id
1 'polypeptide(L)'
;MNRKDITDQAVVTIDGDDSKDFDDAVVVWKLPNGNFHLGVHIADVSHYVTEGSALDKEAFDRGTSTYLVDRVIPMLPFRLSNGICSLNPGVDRLAMSCDMEIDQDGHVVNHEIYQSIIKSHARMTYNNVNKIVTDHDPEVMAEYQELVPMFEDMVQLHQILYKMRHARGAIDFEENEAKIIVDDMGHPTDIVLRERGVSERMIESFMLAAN
;
A
#
# COMPACT_ATOMS: atom_id res chain seq x y z
N MET A 1 10.36 -23.95 -7.35
CA MET A 1 9.24 -23.06 -6.97
C MET A 1 8.95 -22.18 -8.17
N ASN A 2 7.71 -22.14 -8.64
CA ASN A 2 7.32 -21.52 -9.91
C ASN A 2 6.61 -20.18 -9.64
N ARG A 3 7.34 -19.20 -9.08
CA ARG A 3 6.80 -17.84 -8.87
C ARG A 3 6.85 -17.07 -10.19
N LYS A 4 5.83 -16.27 -10.47
CA LYS A 4 5.83 -15.37 -11.63
C LYS A 4 6.81 -14.23 -11.36
N ASP A 5 7.76 -14.03 -12.27
CA ASP A 5 8.67 -12.89 -12.21
C ASP A 5 7.96 -11.67 -12.80
N ILE A 6 7.73 -10.66 -11.96
CA ILE A 6 7.16 -9.37 -12.34
C ILE A 6 8.08 -8.22 -11.92
N THR A 7 9.38 -8.50 -11.75
CA THR A 7 10.38 -7.52 -11.31
C THR A 7 10.62 -6.36 -12.28
N ASP A 8 10.09 -6.45 -13.50
CA ASP A 8 10.12 -5.40 -14.53
C ASP A 8 8.88 -4.47 -14.48
N GLN A 9 7.84 -4.82 -13.73
CA GLN A 9 6.69 -3.92 -13.55
C GLN A 9 7.06 -2.80 -12.57
N ALA A 10 6.66 -1.56 -12.88
CA ALA A 10 6.97 -0.35 -12.11
C ALA A 10 6.17 -0.25 -10.79
N VAL A 11 6.16 -1.34 -10.01
CA VAL A 11 5.48 -1.43 -8.72
C VAL A 11 6.10 -0.49 -7.70
N VAL A 12 5.27 0.14 -6.87
CA VAL A 12 5.70 1.08 -5.82
C VAL A 12 5.00 0.78 -4.51
N THR A 13 5.61 1.15 -3.38
CA THR A 13 4.93 1.19 -2.08
C THR A 13 4.54 2.64 -1.78
N ILE A 14 3.42 2.88 -1.09
CA ILE A 14 2.97 4.22 -0.71
C ILE A 14 2.49 4.20 0.74
N ASP A 15 3.30 4.76 1.63
CA ASP A 15 3.11 4.62 3.08
C ASP A 15 3.31 5.96 3.81
N GLY A 16 3.12 5.97 5.13
CA GLY A 16 3.51 7.12 5.96
C GLY A 16 5.04 7.30 5.98
N ASP A 17 5.52 8.54 6.15
CA ASP A 17 6.96 8.86 6.14
C ASP A 17 7.79 8.05 7.15
N ASP A 18 7.20 7.73 8.31
CA ASP A 18 7.83 6.99 9.41
C ASP A 18 7.77 5.45 9.25
N SER A 19 7.04 4.94 8.25
CA SER A 19 6.78 3.50 8.07
C SER A 19 8.03 2.74 7.61
N LYS A 20 8.22 1.50 8.10
CA LYS A 20 9.40 0.66 7.81
C LYS A 20 9.04 -0.77 7.39
N ASP A 21 7.80 -1.14 7.59
CA ASP A 21 7.12 -2.39 7.28
C ASP A 21 6.16 -2.14 6.12
N PHE A 22 6.63 -2.34 4.88
CA PHE A 22 5.83 -2.13 3.67
C PHE A 22 5.17 -3.45 3.29
N ASP A 23 3.89 -3.60 3.63
CA ASP A 23 3.14 -4.84 3.43
C ASP A 23 2.56 -4.94 2.02
N ASP A 24 2.23 -3.82 1.39
CA ASP A 24 1.64 -3.74 0.07
C ASP A 24 2.46 -2.89 -0.92
N ALA A 25 2.45 -3.32 -2.18
CA ALA A 25 2.92 -2.58 -3.33
C ALA A 25 1.84 -2.58 -4.41
N VAL A 26 1.76 -1.51 -5.19
CA VAL A 26 0.73 -1.32 -6.20
C VAL A 26 1.31 -0.85 -7.53
N VAL A 27 0.57 -1.15 -8.60
CA VAL A 27 0.84 -0.66 -9.96
C VAL A 27 -0.49 -0.50 -10.72
N VAL A 28 -0.61 0.55 -11.54
CA VAL A 28 -1.81 0.80 -12.35
C VAL A 28 -1.43 1.26 -13.74
N TRP A 29 -2.15 0.78 -14.75
CA TRP A 29 -2.10 1.34 -16.11
C TRP A 29 -3.42 1.11 -16.85
N LYS A 30 -3.67 1.89 -17.90
CA LYS A 30 -4.79 1.65 -18.82
C LYS A 30 -4.48 0.56 -19.85
N LEU A 31 -5.44 -0.32 -20.04
CA LEU A 31 -5.43 -1.34 -21.09
C LEU A 31 -5.95 -0.80 -22.42
N PRO A 32 -5.61 -1.43 -23.56
CA PRO A 32 -6.04 -0.97 -24.89
C PRO A 32 -7.57 -0.89 -25.10
N ASN A 33 -8.34 -1.66 -24.33
CA ASN A 33 -9.81 -1.63 -24.35
C ASN A 33 -10.41 -0.49 -23.52
N GLY A 34 -9.58 0.30 -22.85
CA GLY A 34 -9.97 1.40 -21.97
C GLY A 34 -10.05 1.02 -20.50
N ASN A 35 -10.09 -0.27 -20.14
CA ASN A 35 -10.11 -0.72 -18.75
C ASN A 35 -8.81 -0.39 -18.02
N PHE A 36 -8.83 -0.48 -16.69
CA PHE A 36 -7.64 -0.36 -15.87
C PHE A 36 -7.10 -1.74 -15.52
N HIS A 37 -5.78 -1.89 -15.55
CA HIS A 37 -5.10 -2.93 -14.81
C HIS A 37 -4.72 -2.36 -13.43
N LEU A 38 -5.05 -3.09 -12.37
CA LEU A 38 -4.59 -2.84 -11.01
C LEU A 38 -3.86 -4.07 -10.50
N GLY A 39 -2.56 -3.94 -10.24
CA GLY A 39 -1.78 -4.94 -9.51
C GLY A 39 -1.68 -4.54 -8.04
N VAL A 40 -2.05 -5.46 -7.15
CA VAL A 40 -1.81 -5.36 -5.70
C VAL A 40 -0.92 -6.52 -5.28
N HIS A 41 0.20 -6.22 -4.64
CA HIS A 41 1.23 -7.20 -4.29
C HIS A 41 1.50 -7.14 -2.80
N ILE A 42 1.11 -8.20 -2.09
CA ILE A 42 1.21 -8.28 -0.63
C ILE A 42 2.44 -9.09 -0.25
N ALA A 43 3.22 -8.64 0.73
CA ALA A 43 4.35 -9.38 1.28
C ALA A 43 3.98 -10.85 1.58
N ASP A 44 4.74 -11.80 1.03
CA ASP A 44 4.46 -13.23 1.23
C ASP A 44 4.99 -13.72 2.58
N VAL A 45 4.36 -13.23 3.66
CA VAL A 45 4.69 -13.61 5.04
C VAL A 45 4.57 -15.12 5.25
N SER A 46 3.59 -15.75 4.60
CA SER A 46 3.32 -17.20 4.71
C SER A 46 4.50 -18.07 4.25
N HIS A 47 5.36 -17.53 3.38
CA HIS A 47 6.60 -18.20 2.99
C HIS A 47 7.61 -18.32 4.14
N TYR A 48 7.66 -17.32 5.02
CA TYR A 48 8.62 -17.24 6.11
C TYR A 48 8.05 -17.76 7.44
N VAL A 49 6.74 -17.65 7.62
CA VAL A 49 6.01 -18.09 8.82
C VAL A 49 5.12 -19.26 8.42
N THR A 50 5.67 -20.48 8.49
CA THR A 50 4.94 -21.69 8.09
C THR A 50 4.06 -22.20 9.23
N GLU A 51 2.93 -22.79 8.87
CA GLU A 51 1.95 -23.36 9.81
C GLU A 51 2.61 -24.30 10.84
N GLY A 52 2.23 -24.14 12.11
CA GLY A 52 2.72 -24.93 13.24
C GLY A 52 4.13 -24.57 13.74
N SER A 53 4.84 -23.66 13.06
CA SER A 53 6.16 -23.18 13.49
C SER A 53 6.08 -22.38 14.80
N ALA A 54 7.24 -22.16 15.44
CA ALA A 54 7.30 -21.30 16.62
C ALA A 54 6.91 -19.85 16.32
N LEU A 55 7.23 -19.36 15.11
CA LEU A 55 6.84 -18.03 14.64
C LEU A 55 5.33 -17.93 14.44
N ASP A 56 4.71 -18.96 13.86
CA ASP A 56 3.26 -19.03 13.64
C ASP A 56 2.49 -19.00 14.96
N LYS A 57 2.90 -19.79 15.95
CA LYS A 57 2.29 -19.79 17.29
C LYS A 57 2.39 -18.43 17.98
N GLU A 58 3.57 -17.81 17.96
CA GLU A 58 3.77 -16.47 18.54
C GLU A 58 2.93 -15.40 17.81
N ALA A 59 2.88 -15.45 16.47
CA ALA A 59 2.06 -14.54 15.68
C ALA A 59 0.57 -14.71 15.99
N PHE A 60 0.11 -15.95 16.12
CA PHE A 60 -1.25 -16.30 16.51
C PHE A 60 -1.59 -15.79 17.92
N ASP A 61 -0.69 -15.98 18.88
CA ASP A 61 -0.87 -15.53 20.26
C ASP A 61 -0.95 -14.00 20.37
N ARG A 62 -0.21 -13.25 19.53
CA ARG A 62 -0.26 -11.79 19.46
C ARG A 62 -1.47 -11.25 18.68
N GLY A 63 -1.88 -11.94 17.62
CA GLY A 63 -3.00 -11.58 16.75
C GLY A 63 -2.74 -10.41 15.79
N THR A 64 -2.17 -9.30 16.27
CA THR A 64 -1.85 -8.11 15.46
C THR A 64 -0.68 -7.31 16.04
N SER A 65 -0.08 -6.45 15.21
CA SER A 65 0.86 -5.43 15.68
C SER A 65 0.11 -4.38 16.51
N THR A 66 0.66 -4.01 17.66
CA THR A 66 0.09 -2.95 18.50
C THR A 66 0.86 -1.65 18.27
N TYR A 67 0.19 -0.65 17.70
CA TYR A 67 0.73 0.68 17.46
C TYR A 67 0.41 1.58 18.65
N LEU A 68 1.43 1.90 19.45
CA LEU A 68 1.36 2.86 20.55
C LEU A 68 1.87 4.23 20.07
N VAL A 69 1.64 5.26 20.87
CA VAL A 69 2.05 6.63 20.55
C VAL A 69 3.56 6.75 20.32
N ASP A 70 4.37 6.07 21.12
CA ASP A 70 5.84 6.18 21.12
C ASP A 70 6.55 4.98 20.47
N ARG A 71 5.86 3.87 20.22
CA ARG A 71 6.47 2.63 19.73
C ARG A 71 5.47 1.67 19.08
N VAL A 72 6.02 0.69 18.36
CA VAL A 72 5.27 -0.46 17.84
C VAL A 72 5.69 -1.72 18.57
N ILE A 73 4.71 -2.52 19.01
CA ILE A 73 4.92 -3.90 19.45
C ILE A 73 4.54 -4.77 18.25
N PRO A 74 5.53 -5.26 17.46
CA PRO A 74 5.22 -5.89 16.18
C PRO A 74 4.67 -7.31 16.40
N MET A 75 3.76 -7.77 15.53
CA MET A 75 3.30 -9.16 15.55
C MET A 75 4.44 -10.14 15.25
N LEU A 76 5.31 -9.78 14.30
CA LEU A 76 6.46 -10.58 13.89
C LEU A 76 7.78 -9.94 14.36
N PRO A 77 8.87 -10.72 14.48
CA PRO A 77 10.19 -10.14 14.76
C PRO A 77 10.59 -9.08 13.72
N PHE A 78 11.22 -7.98 14.16
CA PHE A 78 11.65 -6.88 13.28
C PHE A 78 12.48 -7.31 12.06
N ARG A 79 13.26 -8.40 12.17
CA ARG A 79 14.04 -8.94 11.05
C ARG A 79 13.16 -9.48 9.92
N LEU A 80 11.95 -9.93 10.23
CA LEU A 80 10.95 -10.34 9.24
C LEU A 80 10.15 -9.14 8.77
N SER A 81 9.45 -8.46 9.69
CA SER A 81 8.51 -7.37 9.35
C SER A 81 9.21 -6.25 8.56
N ASN A 82 10.33 -5.72 9.06
CA ASN A 82 11.02 -4.58 8.43
C ASN A 82 12.09 -5.02 7.43
N GLY A 83 12.35 -6.33 7.34
CA GLY A 83 13.45 -6.90 6.58
C GLY A 83 12.98 -7.63 5.33
N ILE A 84 12.86 -8.95 5.47
CA ILE A 84 12.66 -9.85 4.32
C ILE A 84 11.20 -9.92 3.84
N CYS A 85 10.23 -9.57 4.70
CA CYS A 85 8.82 -9.46 4.33
C CYS A 85 8.53 -8.08 3.72
N SER A 86 9.02 -7.00 4.36
CA SER A 86 8.83 -5.63 3.85
C SER A 86 9.33 -5.48 2.41
N LEU A 87 8.45 -4.94 1.56
CA LEU A 87 8.60 -4.72 0.12
C LEU A 87 9.55 -3.55 -0.21
N ASN A 88 10.74 -3.57 0.39
CA ASN A 88 11.75 -2.53 0.27
C ASN A 88 12.14 -2.26 -1.20
N PRO A 89 12.46 -1.00 -1.55
CA PRO A 89 12.79 -0.61 -2.92
C PRO A 89 14.13 -1.19 -3.39
N GLY A 90 14.22 -1.47 -4.70
CA GLY A 90 15.44 -1.88 -5.39
C GLY A 90 15.93 -3.30 -5.07
N VAL A 91 15.15 -4.10 -4.36
CA VAL A 91 15.49 -5.48 -3.98
C VAL A 91 14.35 -6.44 -4.26
N ASP A 92 14.71 -7.66 -4.68
CA ASP A 92 13.72 -8.69 -4.97
C ASP A 92 12.99 -9.12 -3.69
N ARG A 93 11.66 -9.22 -3.78
CA ARG A 93 10.78 -9.61 -2.68
C ARG A 93 9.73 -10.59 -3.14
N LEU A 94 9.38 -11.49 -2.24
CA LEU A 94 8.34 -12.49 -2.47
C LEU A 94 7.00 -11.86 -2.11
N ALA A 95 6.05 -11.94 -3.03
CA ALA A 95 4.71 -11.45 -2.80
C ALA A 95 3.64 -12.48 -3.18
N MET A 96 2.46 -12.31 -2.59
CA MET A 96 1.21 -12.80 -3.10
C MET A 96 0.57 -11.67 -3.90
N SER A 97 0.46 -11.84 -5.22
CA SER A 97 -0.06 -10.83 -6.13
C SER A 97 -1.51 -11.10 -6.48
N CYS A 98 -2.30 -10.04 -6.62
CA CYS A 98 -3.62 -10.01 -7.21
C CYS A 98 -3.60 -8.98 -8.36
N ASP A 99 -3.64 -9.47 -9.60
CA ASP A 99 -3.81 -8.63 -10.78
C ASP A 99 -5.30 -8.57 -11.13
N MET A 100 -5.84 -7.37 -11.34
CA MET A 100 -7.26 -7.14 -11.64
C MET A 100 -7.41 -6.30 -12.90
N GLU A 101 -8.35 -6.69 -13.76
CA GLU A 101 -8.88 -5.82 -14.80
C GLU A 101 -10.19 -5.19 -14.32
N ILE A 102 -10.24 -3.86 -14.29
CA ILE A 102 -11.36 -3.08 -13.77
C ILE A 102 -11.96 -2.23 -14.88
N ASP A 103 -13.27 -2.35 -15.09
CA ASP A 103 -13.98 -1.57 -16.10
C ASP A 103 -14.19 -0.10 -15.69
N GLN A 104 -14.75 0.70 -16.60
CA GLN A 104 -15.01 2.14 -16.35
C GLN A 104 -16.09 2.41 -15.30
N ASP A 105 -16.85 1.40 -14.89
CA ASP A 105 -17.87 1.48 -13.86
C ASP A 105 -17.36 0.99 -12.48
N GLY A 106 -16.12 0.49 -12.43
CA GLY A 106 -15.44 0.02 -11.22
C GLY A 106 -15.58 -1.47 -10.94
N HIS A 107 -16.18 -2.25 -11.85
CA HIS A 107 -16.31 -3.69 -11.67
C HIS A 107 -15.01 -4.41 -12.05
N VAL A 108 -14.57 -5.33 -11.18
CA VAL A 108 -13.50 -6.27 -11.50
C VAL A 108 -14.06 -7.30 -12.50
N VAL A 109 -13.67 -7.19 -13.77
CA VAL A 109 -14.15 -8.06 -14.86
C VAL A 109 -13.26 -9.29 -15.06
N ASN A 110 -12.01 -9.24 -14.58
CA ASN A 110 -11.08 -10.37 -14.56
C ASN A 110 -10.08 -10.20 -13.41
N HIS A 111 -9.59 -11.31 -12.84
CA HIS A 111 -8.51 -11.28 -11.86
C HIS A 111 -7.65 -12.56 -11.87
N GLU A 112 -6.40 -12.44 -11.45
CA GLU A 112 -5.47 -13.56 -11.25
C GLU A 112 -4.76 -13.39 -9.90
N ILE A 113 -4.82 -14.41 -9.04
CA ILE A 113 -4.07 -14.45 -7.77
C ILE A 113 -2.92 -15.46 -7.91
N TYR A 114 -1.70 -15.04 -7.64
CA TYR A 114 -0.52 -15.88 -7.82
C TYR A 114 0.66 -15.46 -6.93
N GLN A 115 1.56 -16.41 -6.67
CA GLN A 115 2.83 -16.13 -6.01
C GLN A 115 3.82 -15.50 -6.99
N SER A 116 4.45 -14.39 -6.58
CA SER A 116 5.33 -13.60 -7.45
C SER A 116 6.67 -13.27 -6.80
N ILE A 117 7.60 -12.83 -7.65
CA ILE A 117 8.80 -12.09 -7.26
C ILE A 117 8.64 -10.69 -7.84
N ILE A 118 8.73 -9.67 -6.97
CA ILE A 118 8.59 -8.26 -7.31
C ILE A 118 9.86 -7.51 -6.95
N LYS A 119 10.03 -6.32 -7.51
CA LYS A 119 11.05 -5.36 -7.11
C LYS A 119 10.41 -3.98 -7.05
N SER A 120 10.21 -3.44 -5.85
CA SER A 120 9.67 -2.09 -5.69
C SER A 120 10.61 -1.08 -6.36
N HIS A 121 10.10 -0.32 -7.32
CA HIS A 121 10.87 0.66 -8.09
C HIS A 121 11.01 1.99 -7.33
N ALA A 122 10.10 2.27 -6.39
CA ALA A 122 10.20 3.40 -5.49
C ALA A 122 9.43 3.14 -4.19
N ARG A 123 10.00 3.64 -3.08
CA ARG A 123 9.27 3.87 -1.83
C ARG A 123 8.71 5.28 -1.89
N MET A 124 7.40 5.41 -1.99
CA MET A 124 6.72 6.70 -1.96
C MET A 124 6.13 6.95 -0.58
N THR A 125 5.92 8.23 -0.25
CA THR A 125 5.14 8.61 0.91
C THR A 125 3.82 9.22 0.47
N TYR A 126 2.78 9.10 1.31
CA TYR A 126 1.50 9.77 1.04
C TYR A 126 1.69 11.27 0.77
N ASN A 127 2.58 11.93 1.52
CA ASN A 127 2.92 13.33 1.32
C ASN A 127 3.48 13.61 -0.09
N ASN A 128 4.44 12.82 -0.57
CA ASN A 128 5.00 13.02 -1.90
C ASN A 128 3.99 12.74 -3.01
N VAL A 129 3.15 11.72 -2.86
CA VAL A 129 2.11 11.40 -3.84
C VAL A 129 1.02 12.49 -3.86
N ASN A 130 0.59 12.98 -2.70
CA ASN A 130 -0.34 14.10 -2.60
C ASN A 130 0.23 15.37 -3.26
N LYS A 131 1.52 15.68 -3.06
CA LYS A 131 2.19 16.79 -3.76
C LYS A 131 2.17 16.64 -5.28
N ILE A 132 2.28 15.41 -5.80
CA ILE A 132 2.21 15.13 -7.24
C ILE A 132 0.77 15.30 -7.77
N VAL A 133 -0.20 14.66 -7.13
CA VAL A 133 -1.55 14.51 -7.69
C VAL A 133 -2.55 15.57 -7.26
N THR A 134 -2.27 16.30 -6.18
CA THR A 134 -3.16 17.33 -5.62
C THR A 134 -2.53 18.72 -5.78
N ASP A 135 -1.31 18.90 -5.30
CA ASP A 135 -0.66 20.22 -5.30
C ASP A 135 0.01 20.55 -6.64
N HIS A 136 0.28 19.52 -7.46
CA HIS A 136 1.07 19.62 -8.69
C HIS A 136 2.41 20.31 -8.47
N ASP A 137 3.11 19.93 -7.39
CA ASP A 137 4.42 20.48 -7.02
C ASP A 137 5.46 20.19 -8.12
N PRO A 138 6.02 21.21 -8.78
CA PRO A 138 6.90 21.02 -9.93
C PRO A 138 8.23 20.35 -9.58
N GLU A 139 8.74 20.52 -8.34
CA GLU A 139 10.00 19.93 -7.92
C GLU A 139 9.82 18.42 -7.69
N VAL A 140 8.76 18.04 -6.97
CA VAL A 140 8.47 16.63 -6.70
C VAL A 140 8.04 15.90 -7.97
N MET A 141 7.24 16.52 -8.84
CA MET A 141 6.89 15.94 -10.14
C MET A 141 8.11 15.72 -11.03
N ALA A 142 9.09 16.62 -11.01
CA ALA A 142 10.34 16.43 -11.75
C ALA A 142 11.20 15.30 -11.18
N GLU A 143 11.26 15.15 -9.85
CA GLU A 143 11.96 14.05 -9.18
C GLU A 143 11.37 12.68 -9.55
N TYR A 144 10.04 12.57 -9.60
CA TYR A 144 9.32 11.32 -9.87
C TYR A 144 8.69 11.27 -11.27
N GLN A 145 9.27 11.96 -12.25
CA GLN A 145 8.67 12.19 -13.58
C GLN A 145 8.18 10.91 -14.29
N GLU A 146 8.87 9.78 -14.09
CA GLU A 146 8.53 8.51 -14.74
C GLU A 146 7.30 7.84 -14.10
N LEU A 147 7.00 8.16 -12.85
CA LEU A 147 5.88 7.59 -12.08
C LEU A 147 4.63 8.48 -12.12
N VAL A 148 4.77 9.77 -12.47
CA VAL A 148 3.65 10.72 -12.56
C VAL A 148 2.47 10.17 -13.37
N PRO A 149 2.65 9.61 -14.58
CA PRO A 149 1.52 9.08 -15.36
C PRO A 149 0.78 7.93 -14.65
N MET A 150 1.52 7.07 -13.95
CA MET A 150 0.91 5.99 -13.16
C MET A 150 0.07 6.57 -12.02
N PHE A 151 0.58 7.58 -11.29
CA PHE A 151 -0.19 8.22 -10.22
C PHE A 151 -1.47 8.90 -10.72
N GLU A 152 -1.43 9.51 -11.91
CA GLU A 152 -2.64 10.06 -12.54
C GLU A 152 -3.67 8.99 -12.91
N ASP A 153 -3.23 7.82 -13.40
CA ASP A 153 -4.11 6.68 -13.67
C ASP A 153 -4.67 6.09 -12.37
N MET A 154 -3.86 6.01 -11.31
CA MET A 154 -4.31 5.57 -9.98
C MET A 154 -5.40 6.49 -9.42
N VAL A 155 -5.27 7.81 -9.57
CA VAL A 155 -6.31 8.76 -9.14
C VAL A 155 -7.62 8.56 -9.91
N GLN A 156 -7.55 8.38 -11.23
CA GLN A 156 -8.73 8.12 -12.04
C GLN A 156 -9.43 6.82 -11.62
N LEU A 157 -8.67 5.74 -11.42
CA LEU A 157 -9.21 4.48 -10.95
C LEU A 157 -9.82 4.62 -9.55
N HIS A 158 -9.16 5.32 -8.63
CA HIS A 158 -9.70 5.60 -7.30
C HIS A 158 -11.05 6.32 -7.37
N GLN A 159 -11.20 7.33 -8.23
CA GLN A 159 -12.47 8.06 -8.39
C GLN A 159 -13.61 7.15 -8.87
N ILE A 160 -13.32 6.24 -9.81
CA ILE A 160 -14.28 5.24 -10.31
C ILE A 160 -14.70 4.31 -9.16
N LEU A 161 -13.73 3.74 -8.43
CA LEU A 161 -13.99 2.83 -7.30
C LEU A 161 -14.75 3.52 -6.16
N TYR A 162 -14.37 4.77 -5.85
CA TYR A 162 -15.03 5.58 -4.83
C TYR A 162 -16.50 5.82 -5.18
N LYS A 163 -16.78 6.25 -6.42
CA LYS A 163 -18.14 6.48 -6.91
C LYS A 163 -18.98 5.21 -6.88
N MET A 164 -18.44 4.08 -7.35
CA MET A 164 -19.11 2.78 -7.30
C MET A 164 -19.46 2.39 -5.86
N ARG A 165 -18.50 2.53 -4.94
CA ARG A 165 -18.65 2.17 -3.53
C ARG A 165 -19.75 3.01 -2.85
N HIS A 166 -19.83 4.31 -3.12
CA HIS A 166 -20.93 5.14 -2.62
C HIS A 166 -22.28 4.85 -3.25
N ALA A 167 -22.32 4.57 -4.55
CA ALA A 167 -23.56 4.14 -5.19
C ALA A 167 -24.12 2.85 -4.57
N ARG A 168 -23.24 1.99 -4.03
CA ARG A 168 -23.59 0.78 -3.27
C ARG A 168 -23.95 1.03 -1.80
N GLY A 169 -23.96 2.28 -1.33
CA GLY A 169 -24.39 2.65 0.01
C GLY A 169 -23.29 2.63 1.07
N ALA A 170 -22.01 2.73 0.69
CA ALA A 170 -20.94 2.91 1.66
C ALA A 170 -21.10 4.21 2.45
N ILE A 171 -20.80 4.12 3.74
CA ILE A 171 -20.85 5.23 4.69
C ILE A 171 -19.40 5.57 5.05
N ASP A 172 -19.00 6.81 4.75
CA ASP A 172 -17.70 7.33 5.17
C ASP A 172 -17.84 7.97 6.55
N PHE A 173 -17.16 7.41 7.55
CA PHE A 173 -16.95 8.08 8.83
C PHE A 173 -15.68 8.94 8.70
N GLU A 174 -15.83 10.17 8.18
CA GLU A 174 -14.74 11.16 8.17
C GLU A 174 -14.56 11.76 9.57
N GLU A 175 -14.04 10.97 10.50
CA GLU A 175 -13.59 11.48 11.80
C GLU A 175 -12.11 11.86 11.71
N ASN A 176 -11.78 13.09 12.10
CA ASN A 176 -10.40 13.52 12.19
C ASN A 176 -9.71 12.75 13.33
N GLU A 177 -8.71 11.93 12.99
CA GLU A 177 -7.89 11.24 13.99
C GLU A 177 -6.89 12.22 14.62
N ALA A 178 -6.70 12.13 15.94
CA ALA A 178 -5.64 12.89 16.61
C ALA A 178 -4.30 12.18 16.47
N LYS A 179 -3.26 12.88 15.99
CA LYS A 179 -1.86 12.44 16.03
C LYS A 179 -1.15 13.14 17.18
N ILE A 180 -0.64 12.36 18.12
CA ILE A 180 0.16 12.87 19.24
C ILE A 180 1.63 12.94 18.78
N ILE A 181 2.23 14.12 18.90
CA ILE A 181 3.66 14.32 18.64
C ILE A 181 4.40 14.11 19.95
N VAL A 182 5.48 13.33 19.93
CA VAL A 182 6.31 13.03 21.11
C VAL A 182 7.75 13.47 20.91
N ASP A 183 8.45 13.78 22.01
CA ASP A 183 9.90 13.97 22.02
C ASP A 183 10.67 12.64 21.99
N ASP A 184 12.00 12.70 21.96
CA ASP A 184 12.88 11.51 21.96
C ASP A 184 12.73 10.63 23.23
N MET A 185 12.15 11.16 24.31
CA MET A 185 11.85 10.42 25.54
C MET A 185 10.42 9.86 25.56
N GLY A 186 9.63 10.10 24.51
CA GLY A 186 8.24 9.66 24.40
C GLY A 186 7.24 10.57 25.12
N HIS A 187 7.64 11.78 25.54
CA HIS A 187 6.72 12.73 26.16
C HIS A 187 5.91 13.49 25.10
N PRO A 188 4.58 13.57 25.22
CA PRO A 188 3.75 14.36 24.32
C PRO A 188 4.16 15.84 24.31
N THR A 189 4.47 16.38 23.13
CA THR A 189 4.81 17.78 22.92
C THR A 189 3.69 18.54 22.21
N ASP A 190 2.86 17.85 21.42
CA ASP A 190 1.74 18.45 20.69
C ASP A 190 0.66 17.40 20.32
N ILE A 191 -0.52 17.88 19.94
CA ILE A 191 -1.60 17.07 19.37
C ILE A 191 -2.09 17.78 18.10
N VAL A 192 -1.93 17.12 16.96
CA VAL A 192 -2.37 17.63 15.66
C VAL A 192 -3.48 16.75 15.08
N LEU A 193 -4.32 17.31 14.22
CA LEU A 193 -5.28 16.52 13.47
C LEU A 193 -4.56 15.85 12.30
N ARG A 194 -4.78 14.55 12.13
CA ARG A 194 -4.33 13.80 10.96
C ARG A 194 -5.30 14.04 9.83
N GLU A 195 -4.83 14.66 8.77
CA GLU A 195 -5.59 14.83 7.54
C GLU A 195 -5.36 13.63 6.62
N ARG A 196 -6.41 13.20 5.91
CA ARG A 196 -6.35 12.16 4.88
C ARG A 196 -6.39 12.81 3.50
N GLY A 197 -5.30 12.71 2.76
CA GLY A 197 -5.21 13.19 1.38
C GLY A 197 -5.85 12.25 0.35
N VAL A 198 -5.57 12.52 -0.92
CA VAL A 198 -6.03 11.68 -2.04
C VAL A 198 -5.28 10.36 -2.05
N SER A 199 -3.98 10.38 -1.79
CA SER A 199 -3.12 9.19 -1.85
C SER A 199 -3.50 8.12 -0.81
N GLU A 200 -3.87 8.52 0.41
CA GLU A 200 -4.34 7.63 1.46
C GLU A 200 -5.65 6.94 1.06
N ARG A 201 -6.61 7.69 0.51
CA ARG A 201 -7.91 7.18 0.04
C ARG A 201 -7.77 6.31 -1.21
N MET A 202 -6.77 6.59 -2.04
CA MET A 202 -6.44 5.82 -3.22
C MET A 202 -5.93 4.43 -2.87
N ILE A 203 -4.94 4.34 -1.97
CA ILE A 203 -4.45 3.04 -1.47
C ILE A 203 -5.58 2.26 -0.78
N GLU A 204 -6.40 2.91 0.04
CA GLU A 204 -7.59 2.27 0.63
C GLU A 204 -8.51 1.66 -0.43
N SER A 205 -8.83 2.40 -1.50
CA SER A 205 -9.66 1.87 -2.59
C SER A 205 -9.05 0.63 -3.26
N PHE A 206 -7.72 0.56 -3.40
CA PHE A 206 -7.05 -0.58 -4.01
C PHE A 206 -6.99 -1.79 -3.09
N MET A 207 -6.73 -1.58 -1.80
CA MET A 207 -6.80 -2.66 -0.81
C MET A 207 -8.23 -3.19 -0.69
N LEU A 208 -9.25 -2.33 -0.76
CA LEU A 208 -10.66 -2.75 -0.78
C LEU A 208 -11.03 -3.52 -2.06
N ALA A 209 -10.38 -3.26 -3.19
CA ALA A 209 -10.62 -4.00 -4.43
C ALA A 209 -9.96 -5.38 -4.40
N ALA A 210 -8.81 -5.51 -3.75
CA ALA A 210 -8.09 -6.77 -3.62
C ALA A 210 -8.69 -7.73 -2.56
N ASN A 211 -9.37 -7.18 -1.54
CA ASN A 211 -10.06 -7.94 -0.48
C ASN A 211 -11.45 -8.43 -0.89
#